data_AF-A0A941F3A8-F1
#
_entry.id   AF-A0A941F3A8-F1
#
_cell.length_a   1.000
_cell.length_b   1.000
_cell.length_c   1.000
_cell.angle_alpha   90.00
_cell.angle_beta   90.00
_cell.angle_gamma   90.00
#
_symmetry.space_group_name_H-M   'P 1'
#
loop_
_entity.id
_entity.type
_entity.pdbx_description
1 polymer ?
#
loop_
_entity_poly.entity_id
_entity_poly.type
_entity_poly.pdbx_seq_one_letter_code
_entity_poly.pdbx_strand_id
1 'polypeptide(L)'
;MRNLYYCLLIVLLGLGACTQTSDTDIIPHQNKIRVGLFDTNGDSPGCITDAYEALRIDSLMQPEIIGAATIMSDEILNFDLILFPGGSGKAQTIKLGQLGMQRVKELVTEQGMGVLGICAGSYVLSQTDGYPSLDLSGMQAIDIEHDHRGHGLVKFSLTEEGKKIFPELGGRDVWFSQYYEGPVLTLPKEPLFKAQSLSTMLSDVHTVEGTPANMTNNRPFITATEAGEGRVVTFVGHPENTPGMRWMIPRMVRWALKQPFISYTKQVVRPHIYEQEILYTKERLHQQDQYYEMLWGTPKQKVEAIHQLVMLSSWSAKKKVIGLLRDESQEVRLAAAMAIVELERTDAIEDLEVAALTEKDMKLKRQLEIQLALLKSMVARSL
;
A
#
# COMPACT_ATOMS: atom_id res chain seq x y z
N MET A 1 56.90 1.07 52.75
CA MET A 1 55.96 0.66 53.81
C MET A 1 54.76 1.62 53.77
N ARG A 2 53.55 1.05 53.84
CA ARG A 2 52.18 1.62 53.98
C ARG A 2 52.02 3.11 54.34
N ASN A 3 51.09 3.75 53.60
CA ASN A 3 49.88 4.51 54.03
C ASN A 3 50.05 5.65 55.07
N LEU A 4 49.27 6.74 55.19
CA LEU A 4 47.89 7.10 54.81
C LEU A 4 47.70 8.61 55.15
N TYR A 5 47.13 9.40 54.21
CA TYR A 5 46.09 10.46 54.35
C TYR A 5 46.22 11.67 55.32
N TYR A 6 45.96 12.89 54.77
CA TYR A 6 44.84 13.85 55.05
C TYR A 6 45.27 15.28 54.59
N CYS A 7 44.60 15.89 53.59
CA CYS A 7 43.53 16.94 53.69
C CYS A 7 44.03 18.30 54.22
N LEU A 8 43.65 19.49 53.74
CA LEU A 8 42.69 20.02 52.75
C LEU A 8 42.92 21.57 52.70
N LEU A 9 42.16 22.26 51.85
CA LEU A 9 41.86 23.71 51.74
C LEU A 9 42.68 24.54 50.75
N ILE A 10 42.10 24.70 49.55
CA ILE A 10 42.03 26.01 48.90
C ILE A 10 40.58 26.22 48.41
N VAL A 11 40.02 27.35 48.84
CA VAL A 11 38.72 27.91 48.48
C VAL A 11 38.78 28.49 47.07
N LEU A 12 37.82 28.17 46.22
CA LEU A 12 37.64 28.80 44.91
C LEU A 12 36.25 29.42 44.83
N LEU A 13 36.25 30.75 44.70
CA LEU A 13 35.10 31.63 44.51
C LEU A 13 34.48 31.38 43.12
N GLY A 14 33.15 31.22 43.11
CA GLY A 14 32.36 31.00 41.91
C GLY A 14 32.14 32.27 41.09
N LEU A 15 32.21 32.11 39.76
CA LEU A 15 31.54 32.97 38.79
C LEU A 15 30.50 32.11 38.08
N GLY A 16 29.23 32.40 38.35
CA GLY A 16 28.10 31.78 37.68
C GLY A 16 27.93 32.36 36.28
N ALA A 17 28.09 31.50 35.27
CA ALA A 17 27.54 31.73 33.94
C ALA A 17 26.33 30.79 33.80
N CYS A 18 25.12 31.34 33.86
CA CYS A 18 23.91 30.64 33.46
C CYS A 18 23.94 30.47 31.94
N THR A 19 24.37 29.31 31.46
CA THR A 19 24.02 28.86 30.11
C THR A 19 22.59 28.32 30.17
N GLN A 20 21.65 29.08 29.60
CA GLN A 20 20.36 28.55 29.19
C GLN A 20 20.64 27.48 28.12
N THR A 21 20.63 26.22 28.53
CA THR A 21 20.47 25.09 27.62
C THR A 21 19.04 25.14 27.11
N SER A 22 18.85 25.68 25.91
CA SER A 22 17.67 25.38 25.12
C SER A 22 17.75 23.89 24.77
N ASP A 23 16.94 23.08 25.45
CA ASP A 23 16.57 21.74 24.98
C ASP A 23 15.79 21.90 23.68
N THR A 24 16.50 22.13 22.58
CA THR A 24 15.99 21.79 21.26
C THR A 24 16.23 20.31 21.10
N ASP A 25 15.16 19.52 21.23
CA ASP A 25 15.11 18.14 20.81
C ASP A 25 15.78 18.01 19.44
N ILE A 26 16.99 17.44 19.42
CA ILE A 26 17.63 17.00 18.20
C ILE A 26 16.84 15.76 17.78
N ILE A 27 15.74 15.97 17.05
CA ILE A 27 15.16 14.90 16.24
C ILE A 27 16.26 14.57 15.21
N PRO A 28 16.86 13.37 15.22
CA PRO A 28 17.83 13.02 14.20
C PRO A 28 17.16 13.23 12.85
N HIS A 29 17.81 13.92 11.91
CA HIS A 29 17.42 13.90 10.51
C HIS A 29 17.43 12.42 10.06
N GLN A 30 16.30 11.74 10.20
CA GLN A 30 16.14 10.41 9.65
C GLN A 30 16.18 10.58 8.13
N ASN A 31 17.14 9.92 7.48
CA ASN A 31 17.25 9.95 6.03
C ASN A 31 15.88 9.58 5.43
N LYS A 32 15.41 10.42 4.51
CA LYS A 32 14.21 10.17 3.73
C LYS A 32 14.39 8.89 2.92
N ILE A 33 13.36 8.06 2.88
CA ILE A 33 13.31 6.82 2.10
C ILE A 33 12.72 7.17 0.73
N ARG A 34 13.52 7.09 -0.32
CA ARG A 34 13.08 7.41 -1.69
C ARG A 34 12.57 6.15 -2.37
N VAL A 35 11.30 6.15 -2.76
CA VAL A 35 10.62 5.01 -3.36
C VAL A 35 10.24 5.35 -4.80
N GLY A 36 10.87 4.67 -5.76
CA GLY A 36 10.54 4.80 -7.17
C GLY A 36 9.34 3.93 -7.52
N LEU A 37 8.19 4.55 -7.76
CA LEU A 37 6.97 3.88 -8.19
C LEU A 37 6.96 3.76 -9.72
N PHE A 38 7.13 2.55 -10.23
CA PHE A 38 7.25 2.31 -11.66
C PHE A 38 5.94 2.54 -12.41
N ASP A 39 5.99 3.36 -13.44
CA ASP A 39 4.88 3.67 -14.33
C ASP A 39 5.19 3.31 -15.79
N THR A 40 4.21 2.72 -16.46
CA THR A 40 4.27 2.39 -17.89
C THR A 40 3.67 3.47 -18.78
N ASN A 41 3.80 4.75 -18.39
CA ASN A 41 3.18 5.92 -18.99
C ASN A 41 1.66 6.03 -18.77
N GLY A 42 1.21 5.71 -17.57
CA GLY A 42 -0.18 5.85 -17.13
C GLY A 42 -1.04 4.62 -17.37
N ASP A 43 -0.49 3.43 -17.65
CA ASP A 43 -1.33 2.23 -17.61
C ASP A 43 -1.70 1.93 -16.16
N SER A 44 -3.00 1.73 -15.90
CA SER A 44 -3.54 1.50 -14.55
C SER A 44 -3.29 2.65 -13.55
N PRO A 45 -3.69 3.89 -13.87
CA PRO A 45 -3.37 5.07 -13.06
C PRO A 45 -3.97 5.01 -11.64
N GLY A 46 -5.05 4.24 -11.47
CA GLY A 46 -5.63 3.99 -10.15
C GLY A 46 -4.69 3.22 -9.22
N CYS A 47 -4.04 2.15 -9.72
CA CYS A 47 -3.11 1.35 -8.91
C CYS A 47 -1.86 2.17 -8.52
N ILE A 48 -1.38 3.02 -9.44
CA ILE A 48 -0.28 3.94 -9.17
C ILE A 48 -0.69 4.93 -8.08
N THR A 49 -1.86 5.57 -8.22
CA THR A 49 -2.37 6.51 -7.22
C THR A 49 -2.52 5.85 -5.85
N ASP A 50 -3.11 4.66 -5.78
CA ASP A 50 -3.34 3.97 -4.52
C ASP A 50 -2.02 3.58 -3.81
N ALA A 51 -1.03 3.09 -4.57
CA ALA A 51 0.30 2.77 -4.06
C ALA A 51 1.07 4.02 -3.61
N TYR A 52 1.03 5.10 -4.41
CA TYR A 52 1.64 6.39 -4.09
C TYR A 52 1.10 6.92 -2.77
N GLU A 53 -0.23 6.95 -2.64
CA GLU A 53 -0.91 7.45 -1.44
C GLU A 53 -0.71 6.53 -0.22
N ALA A 54 -0.57 5.21 -0.41
CA ALA A 54 -0.23 4.30 0.67
C ALA A 54 1.19 4.54 1.21
N LEU A 55 2.15 4.88 0.35
CA LEU A 55 3.51 5.23 0.78
C LEU A 55 3.54 6.51 1.63
N ARG A 56 2.67 7.49 1.33
CA ARG A 56 2.54 8.75 2.09
C ARG A 56 2.03 8.59 3.53
N ILE A 57 1.58 7.40 3.93
CA ILE A 57 1.24 7.10 5.33
C ILE A 57 2.48 7.24 6.22
N ASP A 58 3.67 6.92 5.70
CA ASP A 58 4.93 7.04 6.42
C ASP A 58 5.62 8.37 6.09
N SER A 59 5.87 9.19 7.12
CA SER A 59 6.43 10.53 6.96
C SER A 59 7.84 10.59 6.41
N LEU A 60 8.59 9.48 6.48
CA LEU A 60 9.93 9.41 5.91
C LEU A 60 9.92 9.01 4.45
N MET A 61 8.82 8.47 3.93
CA MET A 61 8.76 7.99 2.56
C MET A 61 8.47 9.12 1.57
N GLN A 62 9.28 9.15 0.52
CA GLN A 62 9.15 10.06 -0.59
C GLN A 62 8.91 9.23 -1.85
N PRO A 63 7.64 8.92 -2.14
CA PRO A 63 7.30 8.26 -3.40
C PRO A 63 7.49 9.23 -4.57
N GLU A 64 8.10 8.75 -5.65
CA GLU A 64 8.19 9.46 -6.93
C GLU A 64 7.81 8.49 -8.05
N ILE A 65 7.02 8.97 -9.01
CA ILE A 65 6.66 8.18 -10.19
C ILE A 65 7.88 8.16 -11.12
N ILE A 66 8.36 6.96 -11.46
CA ILE A 66 9.53 6.77 -12.32
C ILE A 66 9.20 5.90 -13.52
N GLY A 67 9.88 6.16 -14.64
CA GLY A 67 9.77 5.34 -15.84
C GLY A 67 11.03 4.51 -16.10
N ALA A 68 11.01 3.74 -17.19
CA ALA A 68 12.16 2.95 -17.61
C ALA A 68 13.42 3.81 -17.86
N ALA A 69 13.27 5.07 -18.29
CA ALA A 69 14.40 5.98 -18.50
C ALA A 69 15.18 6.26 -17.20
N THR A 70 14.48 6.46 -16.08
CA THR A 70 15.09 6.63 -14.76
C THR A 70 15.82 5.37 -14.32
N ILE A 71 15.20 4.18 -14.48
CA ILE A 71 15.83 2.88 -14.17
C ILE A 71 17.11 2.65 -14.98
N MET A 72 17.11 3.07 -16.25
CA MET A 72 18.25 2.91 -17.15
C MET A 72 19.37 3.93 -16.92
N SER A 73 19.12 5.03 -16.22
CA SER A 73 20.13 6.04 -15.92
C SER A 73 20.71 5.82 -14.51
N ASP A 74 21.69 6.64 -14.12
CA ASP A 74 22.20 6.66 -12.75
C ASP A 74 21.28 7.44 -11.79
N GLU A 75 20.20 8.04 -12.30
CA GLU A 75 19.17 8.66 -11.46
C GLU A 75 18.55 7.64 -10.50
N ILE A 76 18.41 6.37 -10.94
CA ILE A 76 17.90 5.27 -10.11
C ILE A 76 18.72 5.04 -8.84
N LEU A 77 20.01 5.38 -8.83
CA LEU A 77 20.89 5.22 -7.68
C LEU A 77 20.55 6.18 -6.53
N ASN A 78 19.68 7.17 -6.79
CA ASN A 78 19.17 8.05 -5.74
C ASN A 78 17.90 7.51 -5.07
N PHE A 79 17.43 6.31 -5.44
CA PHE A 79 16.28 5.63 -4.84
C PHE A 79 16.73 4.44 -4.00
N ASP A 80 16.00 4.16 -2.92
CA ASP A 80 16.29 3.02 -2.04
C ASP A 80 15.52 1.77 -2.48
N LEU A 81 14.32 1.96 -3.04
CA LEU A 81 13.41 0.89 -3.42
C LEU A 81 12.66 1.18 -4.73
N ILE A 82 12.47 0.14 -5.54
CA ILE A 82 11.56 0.16 -6.70
C ILE A 82 10.26 -0.55 -6.34
N LEU A 83 9.12 0.11 -6.57
CA LEU A 83 7.79 -0.49 -6.42
C LEU A 83 7.17 -0.72 -7.81
N PHE A 84 6.83 -1.96 -8.11
CA PHE A 84 6.01 -2.35 -9.26
C PHE A 84 4.55 -2.46 -8.85
N PRO A 85 3.66 -1.55 -9.31
CA PRO A 85 2.26 -1.54 -8.90
C PRO A 85 1.43 -2.62 -9.61
N GLY A 86 0.14 -2.68 -9.29
CA GLY A 86 -0.83 -3.44 -10.08
C GLY A 86 -0.97 -2.93 -11.52
N GLY A 87 -1.67 -3.67 -12.37
CA GLY A 87 -1.82 -3.38 -13.80
C GLY A 87 -1.50 -4.59 -14.67
N SER A 88 -0.58 -4.46 -15.64
CA SER A 88 -0.15 -5.57 -16.49
C SER A 88 1.35 -5.82 -16.33
N GLY A 89 1.73 -6.98 -15.79
CA GLY A 89 3.15 -7.33 -15.59
C GLY A 89 3.89 -7.51 -16.93
N LYS A 90 3.20 -8.00 -17.96
CA LYS A 90 3.73 -8.04 -19.34
C LYS A 90 3.98 -6.64 -19.90
N ALA A 91 3.08 -5.69 -19.68
CA ALA A 91 3.30 -4.30 -20.11
C ALA A 91 4.47 -3.66 -19.35
N GLN A 92 4.58 -3.90 -18.04
CA GLN A 92 5.69 -3.41 -17.22
C GLN A 92 7.05 -3.95 -17.68
N THR A 93 7.14 -5.25 -17.94
CA THR A 93 8.38 -5.90 -18.41
C THR A 93 8.74 -5.50 -19.84
N ILE A 94 7.76 -5.37 -20.74
CA ILE A 94 7.96 -4.80 -22.09
C ILE A 94 8.51 -3.38 -22.01
N LYS A 95 7.97 -2.56 -21.10
CA LYS A 95 8.40 -1.17 -20.93
C LYS A 95 9.84 -1.06 -20.43
N LEU A 96 10.27 -1.95 -19.53
CA LEU A 96 11.66 -2.05 -19.10
C LEU A 96 12.58 -2.54 -20.23
N GLY A 97 12.10 -3.47 -21.05
CA GLY A 97 12.94 -4.22 -21.97
C GLY A 97 13.95 -5.11 -21.23
N GLN A 98 14.68 -5.93 -21.99
CA GLN A 98 15.63 -6.89 -21.39
C GLN A 98 16.75 -6.22 -20.59
N LEU A 99 17.28 -5.09 -21.07
CA LEU A 99 18.32 -4.34 -20.36
C LEU A 99 17.81 -3.71 -19.06
N GLY A 100 16.60 -3.14 -19.06
CA GLY A 100 16.01 -2.59 -17.84
C GLY A 100 15.69 -3.67 -16.81
N MET A 101 15.16 -4.81 -17.25
CA MET A 101 14.94 -5.97 -16.38
C MET A 101 16.25 -6.45 -15.75
N GLN A 102 17.30 -6.64 -16.56
CA GLN A 102 18.61 -7.05 -16.06
C GLN A 102 19.20 -6.03 -15.08
N ARG A 103 19.09 -4.73 -15.38
CA ARG A 103 19.57 -3.69 -14.47
C ARG A 103 18.84 -3.69 -13.12
N VAL A 104 17.53 -3.90 -13.11
CA VAL A 104 16.79 -4.04 -11.84
C VAL A 104 17.27 -5.26 -11.06
N LYS A 105 17.51 -6.40 -11.73
CA LYS A 105 18.06 -7.60 -11.07
C LYS A 105 19.39 -7.29 -10.41
N GLU A 106 20.34 -6.68 -11.12
CA GLU A 106 21.67 -6.31 -10.61
C GLU A 106 21.58 -5.31 -9.45
N LEU A 107 20.74 -4.28 -9.55
CA LEU A 107 20.54 -3.31 -8.46
C LEU A 107 20.05 -4.00 -7.18
N VAL A 108 19.14 -4.97 -7.30
CA VAL A 108 18.63 -5.73 -6.15
C VAL A 108 19.68 -6.69 -5.63
N THR A 109 20.24 -7.55 -6.49
CA THR A 109 21.09 -8.66 -6.03
C THR A 109 22.51 -8.24 -5.65
N GLU A 110 23.04 -7.18 -6.25
CA GLU A 110 24.43 -6.76 -6.05
C GLU A 110 24.55 -5.46 -5.23
N GLN A 111 23.61 -4.53 -5.38
CA GLN A 111 23.67 -3.22 -4.70
C GLN A 111 22.75 -3.12 -3.48
N GLY A 112 21.94 -4.14 -3.23
CA GLY A 112 21.07 -4.20 -2.06
C GLY A 112 19.81 -3.33 -2.15
N MET A 113 19.45 -2.87 -3.35
CA MET A 113 18.20 -2.12 -3.57
C MET A 113 16.99 -2.98 -3.16
N GLY A 114 16.04 -2.37 -2.47
CA GLY A 114 14.77 -3.03 -2.15
C GLY A 114 13.87 -3.10 -3.39
N VAL A 115 13.01 -4.11 -3.47
CA VAL A 115 11.97 -4.15 -4.50
C VAL A 115 10.66 -4.74 -3.96
N LEU A 116 9.54 -4.13 -4.35
CA LEU A 116 8.20 -4.54 -3.94
C LEU A 116 7.28 -4.66 -5.15
N GLY A 117 6.52 -5.75 -5.24
CA GLY A 117 5.52 -5.97 -6.29
C GLY A 117 4.12 -6.11 -5.70
N ILE A 118 3.14 -5.49 -6.35
CA ILE A 118 1.71 -5.60 -6.00
C ILE A 118 0.95 -6.16 -7.19
N CYS A 119 0.19 -7.24 -7.01
CA CYS A 119 -0.60 -7.89 -8.05
C CYS A 119 0.24 -8.15 -9.32
N ALA A 120 0.07 -7.36 -10.38
CA ALA A 120 0.88 -7.38 -11.59
C ALA A 120 2.39 -7.25 -11.32
N GLY A 121 2.80 -6.40 -10.39
CA GLY A 121 4.20 -6.30 -9.97
C GLY A 121 4.73 -7.59 -9.35
N SER A 122 3.87 -8.39 -8.72
CA SER A 122 4.25 -9.72 -8.21
C SER A 122 4.49 -10.72 -9.35
N TYR A 123 3.80 -10.59 -10.49
CA TYR A 123 4.17 -11.34 -11.70
C TYR A 123 5.55 -10.91 -12.23
N VAL A 124 5.84 -9.59 -12.27
CA VAL A 124 7.15 -9.06 -12.69
C VAL A 124 8.27 -9.64 -11.83
N LEU A 125 8.07 -9.77 -10.52
CA LEU A 125 9.08 -10.29 -9.59
C LEU A 125 9.12 -11.83 -9.47
N SER A 126 8.17 -12.54 -10.08
CA SER A 126 8.12 -14.00 -10.03
C SER A 126 9.33 -14.66 -10.71
N GLN A 127 9.52 -15.95 -10.50
CA GLN A 127 10.41 -16.84 -11.24
C GLN A 127 9.52 -17.79 -12.03
N THR A 128 9.00 -17.33 -13.17
CA THR A 128 7.96 -18.05 -13.91
C THR A 128 8.41 -18.37 -15.33
N ASP A 129 8.68 -19.64 -15.60
CA ASP A 129 9.02 -20.13 -16.94
C ASP A 129 7.97 -19.69 -17.98
N GLY A 130 8.43 -19.12 -19.08
CA GLY A 130 7.56 -18.64 -20.16
C GLY A 130 6.85 -17.31 -19.89
N TYR A 131 7.09 -16.67 -18.74
CA TYR A 131 6.66 -15.31 -18.44
C TYR A 131 7.89 -14.38 -18.42
N PRO A 132 7.81 -13.14 -18.95
CA PRO A 132 8.89 -12.18 -18.82
C PRO A 132 8.97 -11.69 -17.37
N SER A 133 9.75 -12.37 -16.53
CA SER A 133 9.91 -12.06 -15.11
C SER A 133 11.36 -11.73 -14.74
N LEU A 134 11.56 -11.13 -13.56
CA LEU A 134 12.87 -10.77 -13.02
C LEU A 134 13.53 -11.91 -12.23
N ASP A 135 12.76 -12.94 -11.86
CA ASP A 135 13.23 -14.12 -11.10
C ASP A 135 13.80 -13.78 -9.71
N LEU A 136 13.25 -12.75 -9.08
CA LEU A 136 13.78 -12.20 -7.82
C LEU A 136 13.06 -12.73 -6.58
N SER A 137 11.76 -13.04 -6.68
CA SER A 137 10.96 -13.44 -5.52
C SER A 137 11.21 -14.88 -5.06
N GLY A 138 11.83 -15.73 -5.88
CA GLY A 138 11.95 -17.17 -5.60
C GLY A 138 10.63 -17.94 -5.64
N MET A 139 9.56 -17.31 -6.14
CA MET A 139 8.22 -17.88 -6.26
C MET A 139 7.78 -17.93 -7.72
N GLN A 140 7.11 -19.00 -8.12
CA GLN A 140 6.57 -19.17 -9.47
C GLN A 140 5.08 -18.89 -9.49
N ALA A 141 4.62 -18.11 -10.46
CA ALA A 141 3.21 -17.99 -10.78
C ALA A 141 2.78 -19.20 -11.63
N ILE A 142 1.70 -19.86 -11.22
CA ILE A 142 1.08 -20.95 -11.99
C ILE A 142 -0.24 -20.49 -12.58
N ASP A 143 -0.75 -21.26 -13.55
CA ASP A 143 -2.10 -21.06 -14.11
C ASP A 143 -2.28 -19.63 -14.67
N ILE A 144 -1.24 -19.17 -15.37
CA ILE A 144 -1.13 -17.82 -15.95
C ILE A 144 -2.10 -17.64 -17.13
N GLU A 145 -2.55 -18.73 -17.74
CA GLU A 145 -3.54 -18.77 -18.80
C GLU A 145 -4.95 -18.43 -18.30
N HIS A 146 -5.20 -18.56 -16.99
CA HIS A 146 -6.45 -18.20 -16.31
C HIS A 146 -6.21 -17.08 -15.28
N ASP A 147 -5.39 -16.07 -15.61
CA ASP A 147 -5.14 -14.93 -14.73
C ASP A 147 -6.43 -14.13 -14.45
N HIS A 148 -7.29 -13.94 -15.46
CA HIS A 148 -8.66 -13.41 -15.35
C HIS A 148 -9.64 -14.42 -14.68
N ARG A 149 -9.32 -14.88 -13.47
CA ARG A 149 -10.14 -15.81 -12.65
C ARG A 149 -11.21 -15.15 -11.82
N GLY A 150 -11.16 -13.84 -11.72
CA GLY A 150 -12.06 -13.04 -10.92
C GLY A 150 -11.36 -12.37 -9.74
N HIS A 151 -12.17 -11.70 -8.94
CA HIS A 151 -11.69 -10.67 -8.04
C HIS A 151 -12.70 -10.42 -6.91
N GLY A 152 -12.26 -9.75 -5.85
CA GLY A 152 -13.09 -9.46 -4.69
C GLY A 152 -12.29 -9.13 -3.43
N LEU A 153 -13.02 -8.92 -2.34
CA LEU A 153 -12.45 -8.81 -1.00
C LEU A 153 -12.23 -10.22 -0.43
N VAL A 154 -10.99 -10.70 -0.47
CA VAL A 154 -10.61 -12.09 -0.15
C VAL A 154 -10.10 -12.22 1.27
N LYS A 155 -10.17 -13.44 1.79
CA LYS A 155 -9.64 -13.87 3.08
C LYS A 155 -8.16 -14.23 2.96
N PHE A 156 -7.38 -13.82 3.95
CA PHE A 156 -6.02 -14.32 4.17
C PHE A 156 -5.76 -14.54 5.67
N SER A 157 -4.81 -15.41 6.01
CA SER A 157 -4.28 -15.56 7.37
C SER A 157 -2.79 -15.23 7.41
N LEU A 158 -2.28 -14.81 8.56
CA LEU A 158 -0.85 -14.65 8.75
C LEU A 158 -0.18 -15.96 9.15
N THR A 159 1.03 -16.18 8.63
CA THR A 159 1.95 -17.18 9.20
C THR A 159 2.52 -16.66 10.52
N GLU A 160 3.24 -17.51 11.26
CA GLU A 160 3.90 -17.06 12.51
C GLU A 160 4.91 -15.95 12.26
N GLU A 161 5.64 -15.97 11.15
CA GLU A 161 6.49 -14.85 10.75
C GLU A 161 5.72 -13.64 10.26
N GLY A 162 4.59 -13.84 9.58
CA GLY A 162 3.65 -12.77 9.28
C GLY A 162 3.19 -12.02 10.52
N LYS A 163 2.84 -12.74 11.59
CA LYS A 163 2.40 -12.15 12.88
C LYS A 163 3.51 -11.32 13.55
N LYS A 164 4.78 -11.68 13.36
CA LYS A 164 5.92 -10.88 13.86
C LYS A 164 6.06 -9.56 13.11
N ILE A 165 5.76 -9.54 11.81
CA ILE A 165 5.84 -8.33 10.96
C ILE A 165 4.58 -7.46 11.12
N PHE A 166 3.42 -8.09 11.27
CA PHE A 166 2.11 -7.44 11.37
C PHE A 166 1.43 -7.77 12.72
N PRO A 167 2.00 -7.36 13.87
CA PRO A 167 1.42 -7.68 15.18
C PRO A 167 0.02 -7.10 15.39
N GLU A 168 -0.35 -6.02 14.70
CA GLU A 168 -1.69 -5.41 14.70
C GLU A 168 -2.76 -6.34 14.10
N LEU A 169 -2.31 -7.33 13.34
CA LEU A 169 -3.15 -8.39 12.77
C LEU A 169 -3.00 -9.72 13.57
N GLY A 170 -2.29 -9.72 14.69
CA GLY A 170 -2.04 -10.94 15.49
C GLY A 170 -3.25 -11.43 16.31
N GLY A 171 -4.28 -10.60 16.47
CA GLY A 171 -5.42 -10.87 17.36
C GLY A 171 -6.55 -11.72 16.75
N ARG A 172 -6.49 -12.09 15.48
CA ARG A 172 -7.50 -12.94 14.81
C ARG A 172 -6.86 -13.75 13.68
N ASP A 173 -7.50 -14.86 13.31
CA ASP A 173 -6.94 -15.81 12.34
C ASP A 173 -7.16 -15.41 10.87
N VAL A 174 -8.22 -14.65 10.58
CA VAL A 174 -8.64 -14.33 9.20
C VAL A 174 -8.73 -12.83 9.03
N TRP A 175 -8.13 -12.30 7.96
CA TRP A 175 -8.16 -10.91 7.55
C TRP A 175 -8.61 -10.76 6.10
N PHE A 176 -8.90 -9.53 5.69
CA PHE A 176 -9.49 -9.25 4.38
C PHE A 176 -8.65 -8.24 3.60
N SER A 177 -8.47 -8.49 2.31
CA SER A 177 -7.80 -7.58 1.38
C SER A 177 -8.44 -7.72 0.01
N GLN A 178 -8.48 -6.63 -0.73
CA GLN A 178 -8.83 -6.65 -2.15
C GLN A 178 -7.87 -7.58 -2.89
N TYR A 179 -8.41 -8.32 -3.85
CA TYR A 179 -7.68 -9.16 -4.79
C TYR A 179 -8.29 -8.95 -6.16
N TYR A 180 -7.43 -8.72 -7.16
CA TYR A 180 -7.84 -8.46 -8.52
C TYR A 180 -6.90 -9.18 -9.48
N GLU A 181 -7.09 -10.49 -9.63
CA GLU A 181 -6.37 -11.31 -10.61
C GLU A 181 -4.85 -11.37 -10.38
N GLY A 182 -4.43 -11.22 -9.12
CA GLY A 182 -3.04 -11.39 -8.73
C GLY A 182 -2.55 -12.83 -8.92
N PRO A 183 -1.23 -13.04 -8.97
CA PRO A 183 -0.64 -14.34 -9.30
C PRO A 183 -0.94 -15.41 -8.26
N VAL A 184 -1.19 -16.62 -8.74
CA VAL A 184 -1.20 -17.82 -7.90
C VAL A 184 0.24 -18.27 -7.70
N LEU A 185 0.83 -17.92 -6.55
CA LEU A 185 2.24 -18.22 -6.27
C LEU A 185 2.42 -19.63 -5.69
N THR A 186 3.48 -20.31 -6.12
CA THR A 186 3.94 -21.59 -5.60
C THR A 186 5.46 -21.63 -5.56
N LEU A 187 6.03 -22.61 -4.84
CA LEU A 187 7.48 -22.84 -4.88
C LEU A 187 7.82 -23.53 -6.22
N PRO A 188 8.76 -22.97 -7.02
CA PRO A 188 9.29 -23.68 -8.17
C PRO A 188 10.12 -24.91 -7.73
N LYS A 189 10.42 -25.80 -8.67
CA LYS A 189 11.28 -26.98 -8.40
C LYS A 189 12.68 -26.58 -7.93
N GLU A 190 13.24 -25.55 -8.56
CA GLU A 190 14.59 -25.03 -8.28
C GLU A 190 14.49 -23.51 -8.05
N PRO A 191 14.15 -23.07 -6.82
CA PRO A 191 14.06 -21.65 -6.52
C PRO A 191 15.45 -21.01 -6.52
N LEU A 192 15.61 -19.89 -7.22
CA LEU A 192 16.85 -19.09 -7.21
C LEU A 192 17.11 -18.47 -5.84
N PHE A 193 16.03 -18.10 -5.14
CA PHE A 193 16.08 -17.49 -3.82
C PHE A 193 15.06 -18.16 -2.89
N LYS A 194 15.40 -18.23 -1.60
CA LYS A 194 14.50 -18.84 -0.61
C LYS A 194 13.45 -17.83 -0.18
N ALA A 195 12.24 -17.98 -0.71
CA ALA A 195 11.09 -17.19 -0.31
C ALA A 195 10.49 -17.66 1.02
N GLN A 196 10.03 -16.71 1.82
CA GLN A 196 9.18 -16.95 2.98
C GLN A 196 7.77 -16.44 2.72
N SER A 197 6.77 -17.29 2.98
CA SER A 197 5.37 -16.85 3.00
C SER A 197 5.07 -16.17 4.34
N LEU A 198 4.60 -14.92 4.28
CA LEU A 198 4.14 -14.16 5.44
C LEU A 198 2.64 -14.32 5.68
N SER A 199 1.90 -14.73 4.66
CA SER A 199 0.46 -14.96 4.77
C SER A 199 -0.03 -15.96 3.74
N THR A 200 -1.19 -16.54 4.01
CA THR A 200 -1.82 -17.55 3.17
C THR A 200 -3.18 -17.03 2.70
N MET A 201 -3.43 -17.07 1.41
CA MET A 201 -4.75 -16.83 0.82
C MET A 201 -5.67 -17.99 1.17
N LEU A 202 -6.82 -17.67 1.77
CA LEU A 202 -7.80 -18.67 2.21
C LEU A 202 -8.98 -18.78 1.25
N SER A 203 -9.24 -17.72 0.50
CA SER A 203 -10.28 -17.68 -0.51
C SER A 203 -9.90 -18.50 -1.73
N ASP A 204 -10.89 -19.18 -2.31
CA ASP A 204 -10.79 -19.80 -3.62
C ASP A 204 -11.54 -18.96 -4.65
N VAL A 205 -10.82 -18.06 -5.33
CA VAL A 205 -11.37 -17.16 -6.35
C VAL A 205 -11.35 -17.83 -7.73
N HIS A 206 -12.54 -18.09 -8.25
CA HIS A 206 -12.81 -18.65 -9.59
C HIS A 206 -14.20 -18.20 -10.08
N THR A 207 -14.52 -16.90 -9.94
CA THR A 207 -15.84 -16.37 -10.30
C THR A 207 -16.04 -16.18 -11.80
N VAL A 208 -14.96 -16.30 -12.59
CA VAL A 208 -14.99 -16.23 -14.05
C VAL A 208 -15.13 -17.63 -14.64
N GLU A 209 -16.00 -17.75 -15.64
CA GLU A 209 -16.30 -19.01 -16.32
C GLU A 209 -15.06 -19.59 -17.01
N GLY A 210 -14.85 -20.91 -16.87
CA GLY A 210 -13.69 -21.61 -17.40
C GLY A 210 -12.47 -21.63 -16.47
N THR A 211 -12.50 -20.91 -15.34
CA THR A 211 -11.37 -20.92 -14.40
C THR A 211 -11.45 -22.07 -13.41
N PRO A 212 -10.33 -22.78 -13.16
CA PRO A 212 -10.32 -23.94 -12.27
C PRO A 212 -10.48 -23.54 -10.80
N ALA A 213 -11.30 -24.32 -10.08
CA ALA A 213 -11.45 -24.20 -8.63
C ALA A 213 -10.22 -24.74 -7.88
N ASN A 214 -10.08 -24.33 -6.62
CA ASN A 214 -9.01 -24.67 -5.68
C ASN A 214 -7.61 -24.26 -6.09
N MET A 215 -7.48 -23.16 -6.84
CA MET A 215 -6.18 -22.67 -7.29
C MET A 215 -5.56 -21.66 -6.34
N THR A 216 -6.33 -20.70 -5.87
CA THR A 216 -5.85 -19.55 -5.08
C THR A 216 -5.82 -19.83 -3.57
N ASN A 217 -6.67 -20.72 -3.07
CA ASN A 217 -6.69 -21.09 -1.67
C ASN A 217 -5.43 -21.89 -1.26
N ASN A 218 -5.01 -21.71 -0.02
CA ASN A 218 -3.80 -22.32 0.55
C ASN A 218 -2.51 -21.96 -0.22
N ARG A 219 -2.49 -20.77 -0.84
CA ARG A 219 -1.32 -20.23 -1.53
C ARG A 219 -0.76 -19.02 -0.79
N PRO A 220 0.53 -18.70 -0.96
CA PRO A 220 1.09 -17.47 -0.43
C PRO A 220 0.33 -16.23 -0.92
N PHE A 221 0.00 -15.33 0.00
CA PHE A 221 -0.65 -14.05 -0.31
C PHE A 221 0.32 -12.86 -0.20
N ILE A 222 1.27 -12.96 0.74
CA ILE A 222 2.39 -12.03 0.89
C ILE A 222 3.65 -12.88 1.01
N THR A 223 4.68 -12.56 0.23
CA THR A 223 5.99 -13.19 0.36
C THR A 223 7.09 -12.18 0.63
N ALA A 224 8.14 -12.67 1.27
CA ALA A 224 9.33 -11.94 1.64
C ALA A 224 10.55 -12.80 1.30
N THR A 225 11.48 -12.27 0.52
CA THR A 225 12.63 -13.02 0.01
C THR A 225 13.89 -12.17 0.15
N GLU A 226 14.97 -12.79 0.61
CA GLU A 226 16.32 -12.20 0.50
C GLU A 226 16.91 -12.63 -0.84
N ALA A 227 17.26 -11.67 -1.69
CA ALA A 227 17.72 -11.91 -3.06
C ALA A 227 19.06 -11.20 -3.27
N GLY A 228 20.16 -11.96 -3.17
CA GLY A 228 21.50 -11.38 -3.09
C GLY A 228 21.62 -10.44 -1.88
N GLU A 229 22.11 -9.22 -2.10
CA GLU A 229 22.23 -8.19 -1.05
C GLU A 229 20.88 -7.53 -0.70
N GLY A 230 19.90 -7.61 -1.61
CA GLY A 230 18.61 -6.93 -1.53
C GLY A 230 17.49 -7.79 -0.95
N ARG A 231 16.29 -7.19 -0.90
CA ARG A 231 15.08 -7.86 -0.42
C ARG A 231 13.89 -7.58 -1.31
N VAL A 232 13.10 -8.62 -1.51
CA VAL A 232 11.97 -8.66 -2.44
C VAL A 232 10.70 -8.94 -1.65
N VAL A 233 9.68 -8.12 -1.87
CA VAL A 233 8.35 -8.33 -1.30
C VAL A 233 7.35 -8.52 -2.43
N THR A 234 6.45 -9.48 -2.28
CA THR A 234 5.28 -9.60 -3.17
C THR A 234 3.99 -9.53 -2.37
N PHE A 235 3.01 -8.82 -2.92
CA PHE A 235 1.61 -8.84 -2.52
C PHE A 235 0.79 -9.38 -3.68
N VAL A 236 0.08 -10.48 -3.48
CA VAL A 236 -0.82 -11.02 -4.50
C VAL A 236 -2.09 -10.19 -4.59
N GLY A 237 -2.61 -9.70 -3.47
CA GLY A 237 -3.72 -8.76 -3.42
C GLY A 237 -3.30 -7.29 -3.45
N HIS A 238 -4.24 -6.43 -3.09
CA HIS A 238 -4.16 -4.97 -3.15
C HIS A 238 -4.42 -4.31 -1.78
N PRO A 239 -3.51 -4.45 -0.80
CA PRO A 239 -3.66 -3.77 0.49
C PRO A 239 -3.62 -2.23 0.34
N GLU A 240 -2.94 -1.69 -0.68
CA GLU A 240 -2.90 -0.26 -1.01
C GLU A 240 -4.26 0.32 -1.39
N ASN A 241 -5.17 -0.54 -1.87
CA ASN A 241 -6.56 -0.21 -2.19
C ASN A 241 -7.57 -0.83 -1.21
N THR A 242 -7.10 -1.34 -0.07
CA THR A 242 -7.99 -1.93 0.94
C THR A 242 -8.04 -1.00 2.15
N PRO A 243 -9.18 -0.32 2.40
CA PRO A 243 -9.36 0.49 3.61
C PRO A 243 -8.94 -0.26 4.87
N GLY A 244 -8.11 0.37 5.69
CA GLY A 244 -7.58 -0.20 6.93
C GLY A 244 -6.37 -1.11 6.80
N MET A 245 -5.92 -1.43 5.57
CA MET A 245 -4.74 -2.27 5.30
C MET A 245 -3.62 -1.53 4.52
N ARG A 246 -3.86 -0.31 4.05
CA ARG A 246 -2.90 0.45 3.21
C ARG A 246 -1.52 0.62 3.83
N TRP A 247 -1.46 0.73 5.16
CA TRP A 247 -0.23 0.84 5.95
C TRP A 247 0.71 -0.38 5.83
N MET A 248 0.24 -1.52 5.31
CA MET A 248 1.08 -2.69 5.06
C MET A 248 2.15 -2.41 4.00
N ILE A 249 1.87 -1.51 3.04
CA ILE A 249 2.83 -1.13 1.99
C ILE A 249 4.07 -0.45 2.58
N PRO A 250 3.97 0.70 3.28
CA PRO A 250 5.16 1.34 3.85
C PRO A 250 5.83 0.47 4.91
N ARG A 251 5.10 -0.39 5.63
CA ARG A 251 5.74 -1.38 6.51
C ARG A 251 6.66 -2.32 5.76
N MET A 252 6.20 -2.87 4.64
CA MET A 252 7.01 -3.81 3.87
C MET A 252 8.14 -3.15 3.09
N VAL A 253 8.00 -1.87 2.74
CA VAL A 253 9.14 -1.05 2.27
C VAL A 253 10.22 -0.98 3.34
N ARG A 254 9.88 -0.71 4.61
CA ARG A 254 10.87 -0.74 5.71
C ARG A 254 11.51 -2.11 5.88
N TRP A 255 10.73 -3.19 5.80
CA TRP A 255 11.26 -4.56 5.87
C TRP A 255 12.28 -4.83 4.75
N ALA A 256 11.95 -4.45 3.52
CA ALA A 256 12.82 -4.62 2.35
C ALA A 256 14.12 -3.82 2.51
N LEU A 257 14.05 -2.64 3.10
CA LEU A 257 15.21 -1.77 3.33
C LEU A 257 15.97 -2.06 4.63
N LYS A 258 15.65 -3.13 5.35
CA LYS A 258 16.24 -3.47 6.65
C LYS A 258 16.10 -2.32 7.68
N GLN A 259 15.07 -1.50 7.54
CA GLN A 259 14.79 -0.35 8.41
C GLN A 259 13.94 -0.77 9.63
N PRO A 260 14.08 -0.09 10.77
CA PRO A 260 13.21 -0.31 11.91
C PRO A 260 11.74 -0.07 11.55
N PHE A 261 10.86 -0.95 12.03
CA PHE A 261 9.42 -0.74 11.96
C PHE A 261 9.00 0.41 12.86
N ILE A 262 8.00 1.15 12.41
CA ILE A 262 7.32 2.19 13.17
C ILE A 262 5.86 1.83 13.37
N SER A 263 5.25 2.42 14.38
CA SER A 263 3.80 2.35 14.58
C SER A 263 3.09 3.40 13.73
N TYR A 264 1.98 3.00 13.12
CA TYR A 264 1.07 3.92 12.44
C TYR A 264 -0.14 4.23 13.33
N THR A 265 -0.84 5.31 13.02
CA THR A 265 -1.97 5.77 13.84
C THR A 265 -3.19 4.85 13.70
N LYS A 266 -4.08 4.88 14.70
CA LYS A 266 -5.34 4.12 14.66
C LYS A 266 -6.31 4.61 13.57
N GLN A 267 -6.07 5.80 13.01
CA GLN A 267 -6.83 6.33 11.88
C GLN A 267 -6.49 5.61 10.57
N VAL A 268 -5.32 4.99 10.47
CA VAL A 268 -4.87 4.25 9.28
C VAL A 268 -4.93 2.73 9.51
N VAL A 269 -4.52 2.27 10.69
CA VAL A 269 -4.55 0.84 11.03
C VAL A 269 -5.96 0.47 11.50
N ARG A 270 -6.82 0.13 10.53
CA ARG A 270 -8.25 -0.18 10.75
C ARG A 270 -8.64 -1.55 10.18
N PRO A 271 -7.93 -2.64 10.55
CA PRO A 271 -8.08 -3.92 9.87
C PRO A 271 -9.42 -4.63 10.17
N HIS A 272 -10.23 -4.06 11.07
CA HIS A 272 -11.57 -4.52 11.45
C HIS A 272 -12.70 -3.90 10.62
N ILE A 273 -12.41 -3.05 9.62
CA ILE A 273 -13.44 -2.52 8.69
C ILE A 273 -14.22 -3.67 8.04
N TYR A 274 -13.54 -4.78 7.74
CA TYR A 274 -14.13 -5.94 7.11
C TYR A 274 -14.13 -7.16 8.03
N GLU A 275 -15.26 -7.86 8.03
CA GLU A 275 -15.52 -9.07 8.80
C GLU A 275 -15.96 -10.27 7.94
N GLN A 276 -16.25 -10.04 6.65
CA GLN A 276 -16.73 -11.06 5.74
C GLN A 276 -16.10 -10.94 4.35
N GLU A 277 -16.02 -12.08 3.68
CA GLU A 277 -15.57 -12.18 2.29
C GLU A 277 -16.62 -11.63 1.33
N ILE A 278 -16.16 -10.93 0.29
CA ILE A 278 -17.02 -10.41 -0.77
C ILE A 278 -16.38 -10.75 -2.12
N LEU A 279 -16.76 -11.90 -2.69
CA LEU A 279 -16.36 -12.25 -4.05
C LEU A 279 -17.25 -11.53 -5.06
N TYR A 280 -16.68 -10.92 -6.10
CA TYR A 280 -17.45 -10.18 -7.10
C TYR A 280 -17.96 -11.15 -8.17
N THR A 281 -19.06 -11.83 -7.86
CA THR A 281 -19.78 -12.69 -8.80
C THR A 281 -20.45 -11.86 -9.90
N LYS A 282 -20.89 -12.52 -10.99
CA LYS A 282 -21.63 -11.85 -12.08
C LYS A 282 -22.85 -11.09 -11.55
N GLU A 283 -23.60 -11.66 -10.61
CA GLU A 283 -24.78 -11.03 -10.01
C GLU A 283 -24.42 -9.78 -9.20
N ARG A 284 -23.34 -9.85 -8.40
CA ARG A 284 -22.88 -8.70 -7.59
C ARG A 284 -22.31 -7.59 -8.47
N LEU A 285 -21.58 -7.93 -9.53
CA LEU A 285 -21.10 -6.94 -10.49
C LEU A 285 -22.27 -6.25 -11.19
N HIS A 286 -23.31 -6.99 -11.58
CA HIS A 286 -24.53 -6.40 -12.12
C HIS A 286 -25.23 -5.46 -11.13
N GLN A 287 -25.33 -5.86 -9.85
CA GLN A 287 -25.87 -5.00 -8.80
C GLN A 287 -25.03 -3.73 -8.61
N GLN A 288 -23.71 -3.85 -8.64
CA GLN A 288 -22.79 -2.72 -8.58
C GLN A 288 -23.00 -1.76 -9.76
N ASP A 289 -23.23 -2.28 -10.98
CA ASP A 289 -23.51 -1.45 -12.15
C ASP A 289 -24.79 -0.63 -12.00
N GLN A 290 -25.85 -1.22 -11.42
CA GLN A 290 -27.08 -0.49 -11.08
C GLN A 290 -26.81 0.67 -10.10
N TYR A 291 -25.97 0.45 -9.09
CA TYR A 291 -25.59 1.54 -8.18
C TYR A 291 -24.76 2.62 -8.88
N TYR A 292 -23.91 2.26 -9.84
CA TYR A 292 -23.20 3.26 -10.62
C TYR A 292 -24.13 4.12 -11.49
N GLU A 293 -25.18 3.54 -12.07
CA GLU A 293 -26.20 4.30 -12.80
C GLU A 293 -26.93 5.27 -11.87
N MET A 294 -27.25 4.82 -10.65
CA MET A 294 -27.91 5.64 -9.62
C MET A 294 -27.08 6.86 -9.18
N LEU A 295 -25.77 6.89 -9.37
CA LEU A 295 -24.93 8.08 -9.12
C LEU A 295 -25.27 9.27 -10.03
N TRP A 296 -26.05 9.06 -11.09
CA TRP A 296 -26.56 10.11 -11.98
C TRP A 296 -28.04 10.45 -11.72
N GLY A 297 -28.67 9.80 -10.75
CA GLY A 297 -30.09 9.94 -10.46
C GLY A 297 -30.44 11.11 -9.53
N THR A 298 -31.57 10.97 -8.84
CA THR A 298 -32.00 11.91 -7.79
C THR A 298 -31.03 11.92 -6.60
N PRO A 299 -31.00 12.98 -5.77
CA PRO A 299 -30.16 13.03 -4.57
C PRO A 299 -30.28 11.79 -3.68
N LYS A 300 -31.51 11.29 -3.46
CA LYS A 300 -31.76 10.07 -2.67
C LYS A 300 -31.11 8.84 -3.30
N GLN A 301 -31.21 8.69 -4.63
CA GLN A 301 -30.56 7.57 -5.35
C GLN A 301 -29.04 7.67 -5.28
N LYS A 302 -28.48 8.87 -5.40
CA LYS A 302 -27.04 9.11 -5.29
C LYS A 302 -26.50 8.74 -3.91
N VAL A 303 -27.15 9.21 -2.83
CA VAL A 303 -26.76 8.89 -1.46
C VAL A 303 -26.83 7.37 -1.21
N GLU A 304 -27.92 6.73 -1.62
CA GLU A 304 -28.06 5.27 -1.51
C GLU A 304 -26.94 4.55 -2.29
N ALA A 305 -26.68 4.95 -3.53
CA ALA A 305 -25.63 4.36 -4.34
C ALA A 305 -24.24 4.52 -3.73
N ILE A 306 -23.90 5.68 -3.18
CA ILE A 306 -22.63 5.90 -2.48
C ILE A 306 -22.49 4.87 -1.34
N HIS A 307 -23.51 4.75 -0.49
CA HIS A 307 -23.48 3.84 0.65
C HIS A 307 -23.34 2.38 0.20
N GLN A 308 -24.12 1.96 -0.79
CA GLN A 308 -24.10 0.58 -1.30
C GLN A 308 -22.76 0.24 -1.96
N LEU A 309 -22.17 1.16 -2.73
CA LEU A 309 -20.87 0.96 -3.35
C LEU A 309 -19.75 0.78 -2.31
N VAL A 310 -19.79 1.55 -1.22
CA VAL A 310 -18.82 1.39 -0.12
C VAL A 310 -19.02 0.05 0.60
N MET A 311 -20.27 -0.33 0.92
CA MET A 311 -20.57 -1.62 1.56
C MET A 311 -20.19 -2.83 0.69
N LEU A 312 -20.30 -2.71 -0.63
CA LEU A 312 -19.88 -3.74 -1.57
C LEU A 312 -18.36 -3.81 -1.75
N SER A 313 -17.59 -2.96 -1.06
CA SER A 313 -16.14 -2.83 -1.23
C SER A 313 -15.76 -2.55 -2.70
N SER A 314 -16.63 -1.84 -3.42
CA SER A 314 -16.53 -1.66 -4.86
C SER A 314 -15.18 -1.07 -5.30
N TRP A 315 -14.48 -1.77 -6.21
CA TRP A 315 -13.17 -1.33 -6.68
C TRP A 315 -13.19 0.05 -7.34
N SER A 316 -14.23 0.39 -8.12
CA SER A 316 -14.28 1.65 -8.86
C SER A 316 -15.09 2.75 -8.17
N ALA A 317 -15.71 2.48 -7.01
CA ALA A 317 -16.36 3.52 -6.20
C ALA A 317 -15.41 4.69 -5.91
N LYS A 318 -14.15 4.36 -5.61
CA LYS A 318 -13.06 5.29 -5.35
C LYS A 318 -12.86 6.38 -6.42
N LYS A 319 -13.18 6.09 -7.68
CA LYS A 319 -13.05 7.03 -8.80
C LYS A 319 -14.25 7.95 -8.95
N LYS A 320 -15.44 7.49 -8.54
CA LYS A 320 -16.71 8.15 -8.86
C LYS A 320 -17.20 9.06 -7.73
N VAL A 321 -16.92 8.71 -6.47
CA VAL A 321 -17.42 9.48 -5.32
C VAL A 321 -16.79 10.87 -5.20
N ILE A 322 -15.55 11.06 -5.66
CA ILE A 322 -14.83 12.34 -5.56
C ILE A 322 -15.56 13.46 -6.33
N GLY A 323 -16.08 13.15 -7.51
CA GLY A 323 -16.84 14.11 -8.32
C GLY A 323 -18.11 14.62 -7.62
N LEU A 324 -18.71 13.79 -6.75
CA LEU A 324 -19.96 14.10 -6.05
C LEU A 324 -19.78 15.12 -4.91
N LEU A 325 -18.54 15.47 -4.55
CA LEU A 325 -18.27 16.64 -3.71
C LEU A 325 -18.76 17.96 -4.33
N ARG A 326 -19.02 17.96 -5.65
CA ARG A 326 -19.48 19.12 -6.42
C ARG A 326 -20.96 19.03 -6.80
N ASP A 327 -21.70 18.09 -6.22
CA ASP A 327 -23.13 17.93 -6.48
C ASP A 327 -23.94 19.13 -5.98
N GLU A 328 -25.07 19.45 -6.63
CA GLU A 328 -25.96 20.53 -6.20
C GLU A 328 -26.60 20.24 -4.83
N SER A 329 -26.86 18.97 -4.51
CA SER A 329 -27.45 18.55 -3.24
C SER A 329 -26.45 18.52 -2.09
N GLN A 330 -26.80 19.20 -1.00
CA GLN A 330 -26.06 19.19 0.26
C GLN A 330 -25.87 17.78 0.82
N GLU A 331 -26.91 16.95 0.75
CA GLU A 331 -26.90 15.57 1.28
C GLU A 331 -25.93 14.68 0.49
N VAL A 332 -25.88 14.86 -0.83
CA VAL A 332 -24.95 14.12 -1.71
C VAL A 332 -23.51 14.52 -1.44
N ARG A 333 -23.23 15.82 -1.32
CA ARG A 333 -21.87 16.31 -0.98
C ARG A 333 -21.38 15.74 0.35
N LEU A 334 -22.25 15.70 1.37
CA LEU A 334 -21.90 15.13 2.67
C LEU A 334 -21.63 13.62 2.58
N ALA A 335 -22.51 12.87 1.90
CA ALA A 335 -22.35 11.43 1.70
C ALA A 335 -21.03 11.11 0.94
N ALA A 336 -20.71 11.90 -0.08
CA ALA A 336 -19.46 11.77 -0.82
C ALA A 336 -18.24 12.03 0.06
N ALA A 337 -18.25 13.09 0.89
CA ALA A 337 -17.16 13.38 1.82
C ALA A 337 -16.94 12.27 2.86
N MET A 338 -18.02 11.67 3.38
CA MET A 338 -17.93 10.53 4.31
C MET A 338 -17.37 9.29 3.60
N ALA A 339 -17.85 8.98 2.39
CA ALA A 339 -17.37 7.84 1.61
C ALA A 339 -15.89 7.97 1.23
N ILE A 340 -15.40 9.18 0.94
CA ILE A 340 -13.98 9.46 0.70
C ILE A 340 -13.11 9.07 1.90
N VAL A 341 -13.56 9.39 3.12
CA VAL A 341 -12.87 9.00 4.37
C VAL A 341 -12.95 7.49 4.60
N GLU A 342 -14.11 6.89 4.35
CA GLU A 342 -14.32 5.45 4.52
C GLU A 342 -13.47 4.62 3.55
N LEU A 343 -13.37 5.07 2.29
CA LEU A 343 -12.53 4.49 1.25
C LEU A 343 -11.05 4.91 1.34
N GLU A 344 -10.67 5.71 2.35
CA GLU A 344 -9.31 6.22 2.56
C GLU A 344 -8.72 6.95 1.33
N ARG A 345 -9.53 7.75 0.62
CA ARG A 345 -9.14 8.46 -0.61
C ARG A 345 -8.35 9.73 -0.33
N THR A 346 -7.13 9.56 0.16
CA THR A 346 -6.21 10.65 0.52
C THR A 346 -5.74 11.47 -0.68
N ASP A 347 -5.87 10.93 -1.90
CA ASP A 347 -5.74 11.67 -3.16
C ASP A 347 -6.80 12.77 -3.32
N ALA A 348 -7.95 12.65 -2.66
CA ALA A 348 -9.06 13.61 -2.73
C ALA A 348 -8.99 14.71 -1.64
N ILE A 349 -7.86 14.86 -0.94
CA ILE A 349 -7.71 15.90 0.09
C ILE A 349 -7.97 17.29 -0.50
N GLU A 350 -7.37 17.61 -1.65
CA GLU A 350 -7.55 18.92 -2.31
C GLU A 350 -9.00 19.14 -2.76
N ASP A 351 -9.66 18.11 -3.31
CA ASP A 351 -11.08 18.17 -3.66
C ASP A 351 -11.95 18.52 -2.45
N LEU A 352 -11.70 17.86 -1.31
CA LEU A 352 -12.47 18.05 -0.09
C LEU A 352 -12.16 19.40 0.60
N GLU A 353 -10.93 19.89 0.49
CA GLU A 353 -10.56 21.27 0.89
C GLU A 353 -11.37 22.31 0.14
N VAL A 354 -11.42 22.21 -1.19
CA VAL A 354 -12.16 23.15 -2.03
C VAL A 354 -13.66 23.05 -1.74
N ALA A 355 -14.20 21.84 -1.55
CA ALA A 355 -15.60 21.64 -1.18
C ALA A 355 -15.94 22.33 0.16
N ALA A 356 -15.11 22.15 1.19
CA ALA A 356 -15.31 22.81 2.48
C ALA A 356 -15.15 24.35 2.40
N LEU A 357 -14.19 24.84 1.62
CA LEU A 357 -13.92 26.27 1.46
C LEU A 357 -15.09 26.99 0.78
N THR A 358 -15.65 26.37 -0.27
CA THR A 358 -16.69 26.97 -1.13
C THR A 358 -18.12 26.75 -0.62
N GLU A 359 -18.31 25.89 0.38
CA GLU A 359 -19.63 25.64 0.97
C GLU A 359 -20.19 26.88 1.68
N LYS A 360 -21.43 27.22 1.35
CA LYS A 360 -22.15 28.39 1.90
C LYS A 360 -22.97 28.02 3.13
N ASP A 361 -23.46 26.79 3.20
CA ASP A 361 -24.16 26.31 4.38
C ASP A 361 -23.17 26.03 5.52
N MET A 362 -23.27 26.82 6.59
CA MET A 362 -22.31 26.77 7.70
C MET A 362 -22.30 25.42 8.43
N LYS A 363 -23.43 24.70 8.46
CA LYS A 363 -23.53 23.39 9.11
C LYS A 363 -22.82 22.35 8.26
N LEU A 364 -23.12 22.30 6.97
CA LEU A 364 -22.46 21.38 6.05
C LEU A 364 -20.96 21.67 5.96
N LYS A 365 -20.57 22.94 5.86
CA LYS A 365 -19.15 23.34 5.87
C LYS A 365 -18.41 22.74 7.07
N ARG A 366 -18.97 22.85 8.27
CA ARG A 366 -18.40 22.26 9.49
C ARG A 366 -18.27 20.74 9.39
N GLN A 367 -19.25 20.07 8.78
CA GLN A 367 -19.20 18.61 8.58
C GLN A 367 -18.12 18.21 7.56
N LEU A 368 -17.96 18.96 6.47
CA LEU A 368 -16.90 18.75 5.47
C LEU A 368 -15.50 18.98 6.09
N GLU A 369 -15.34 20.03 6.91
CA GLU A 369 -14.09 20.29 7.65
C GLU A 369 -13.71 19.13 8.60
N ILE A 370 -14.70 18.47 9.22
CA ILE A 370 -14.47 17.28 10.06
C ILE A 370 -13.97 16.12 9.19
N GLN A 371 -14.61 15.84 8.05
CA GLN A 371 -14.17 14.79 7.13
C GLN A 371 -12.76 15.07 6.59
N LEU A 372 -12.46 16.33 6.25
CA LEU A 372 -11.15 16.75 5.80
C LEU A 372 -10.07 16.51 6.86
N ALA A 373 -10.34 16.88 8.11
CA ALA A 373 -9.40 16.67 9.21
C ALA A 373 -9.12 15.18 9.43
N LEU A 374 -10.14 14.32 9.33
CA LEU A 374 -9.98 12.86 9.39
C LEU A 374 -9.13 12.35 8.24
N LEU A 375 -9.42 12.74 7.00
CA LEU A 375 -8.67 12.29 5.83
C LEU A 375 -7.20 12.72 5.87
N LYS A 376 -6.93 13.99 6.23
CA LYS A 376 -5.57 14.51 6.42
C LYS A 376 -4.79 13.78 7.51
N SER A 377 -5.47 13.23 8.51
CA SER A 377 -4.80 12.47 9.58
C SER A 377 -4.32 11.08 9.15
N MET A 378 -4.71 10.62 7.95
CA MET A 378 -4.33 9.32 7.40
C MET A 378 -3.02 9.34 6.62
N VAL A 379 -2.54 10.52 6.23
CA VAL A 379 -1.23 10.69 5.60
C VAL A 379 -0.32 11.48 6.52
N ALA A 380 0.99 11.26 6.40
CA ALA A 380 1.95 12.10 7.05
C ALA A 380 1.84 13.54 6.54
N ARG A 381 1.95 14.52 7.45
CA ARG A 381 2.11 15.91 7.05
C ARG A 381 3.47 16.04 6.36
N SER A 382 3.49 16.66 5.18
CA SER A 382 4.73 17.16 4.60
C SER A 382 5.33 18.16 5.59
N LEU A 383 6.51 17.81 6.15
CA LEU A 383 7.28 18.68 7.04
C LEU A 383 7.71 19.97 6.32
#